data_AF-A0A0P0RRI8-F1
#
_entry.id   AF-A0A0P0RRI8-F1
#
_cell.length_a   1.000
_cell.length_b   1.000
_cell.length_c   1.000
_cell.angle_alpha   90.00
_cell.angle_beta   90.00
_cell.angle_gamma   90.00
#
_symmetry.space_group_name_H-M   'P 1'
#
loop_
_entity.id
_entity.type
_entity.pdbx_description
1 polymer ?
#
loop_
_entity_poly.entity_id
_entity_poly.type
_entity_poly.pdbx_seq_one_letter_code
_entity_poly.pdbx_strand_id
1 'polypeptide(L)'
;MVALAFDVVNINFGKSIDKITPNDFCRSDLLNLKENLIVAMDDDEYAYATSPDYNLDLQIETFEWLSEARDCSKKRNRIIGSVNDVLQYLVDFPEDDGKFCEIIERSRYYGFSGIDRENNPHRYDFLLFKERLSHMDRASQKKFIMIETIGLGEEITIRQNNYLWAVRLMAERKISFFRKNHDFAKELYINATTRAQVINLCAKYEKFLLKLLQ
;
A
#
# COMPACT_ATOMS: atom_id res chain seq x y z
N MET A 1 0.79 6.64 11.05
CA MET A 1 1.79 7.69 10.75
C MET A 1 1.71 8.88 11.69
N VAL A 2 0.53 9.44 11.99
CA VAL A 2 0.41 10.62 12.90
C VAL A 2 0.91 10.35 14.32
N ALA A 3 0.54 9.21 14.93
CA ALA A 3 0.97 8.85 16.29
C ALA A 3 2.50 8.68 16.43
N LEU A 4 3.17 8.15 15.39
CA LEU A 4 4.63 8.01 15.35
C LEU A 4 5.35 9.37 15.32
N ALA A 5 4.75 10.39 14.69
CA ALA A 5 5.34 11.73 14.65
C ALA A 5 5.42 12.37 16.05
N PHE A 6 4.47 12.04 16.94
CA PHE A 6 4.45 12.54 18.32
C PHE A 6 5.43 11.84 19.25
N ASP A 7 5.73 10.56 19.00
CA ASP A 7 6.76 9.81 19.73
C ASP A 7 8.15 10.43 19.52
N VAL A 8 8.43 10.90 18.28
CA VAL A 8 9.68 11.60 17.93
C VAL A 8 9.88 12.89 18.73
N VAL A 9 8.80 13.54 19.17
CA VAL A 9 8.84 14.75 20.01
C VAL A 9 8.55 14.46 21.50
N ASN A 10 8.67 13.19 21.93
CA ASN A 10 8.48 12.72 23.31
C ASN A 10 7.08 13.03 23.90
N ILE A 11 6.04 13.11 23.08
CA ILE A 11 4.66 13.27 23.54
C ILE A 11 4.02 11.89 23.67
N ASN A 12 3.80 11.45 24.92
CA ASN A 12 3.19 10.16 25.23
C ASN A 12 1.71 10.33 25.64
N PHE A 13 0.79 9.83 24.80
CA PHE A 13 -0.65 9.88 25.06
C PHE A 13 -1.16 8.80 26.02
N GLY A 14 -0.28 8.10 26.74
CA GLY A 14 -0.64 7.07 27.72
C GLY A 14 -1.20 5.79 27.11
N LYS A 15 -1.09 5.63 25.78
CA LYS A 15 -1.53 4.45 25.02
C LYS A 15 -0.40 3.99 24.10
N SER A 16 -0.43 2.70 23.73
CA SER A 16 0.40 2.17 22.64
C SER A 16 0.13 2.95 21.35
N ILE A 17 1.19 3.25 20.59
CA ILE A 17 1.17 4.02 19.33
C ILE A 17 0.10 3.49 18.36
N ASP A 18 -0.11 2.17 18.32
CA ASP A 18 -1.05 1.50 17.41
C ASP A 18 -2.51 1.67 17.85
N LYS A 19 -2.75 2.18 19.07
CA LYS A 19 -4.08 2.35 19.69
C LYS A 19 -4.47 3.82 19.86
N ILE A 20 -3.69 4.75 19.31
CA ILE A 20 -4.00 6.18 19.35
C ILE A 20 -4.87 6.51 18.14
N THR A 21 -6.08 7.00 18.40
CA THR A 21 -7.03 7.42 17.37
C THR A 21 -6.91 8.93 17.08
N PRO A 22 -7.37 9.41 15.91
CA PRO A 22 -7.45 10.85 15.65
C PRO A 22 -8.18 11.64 16.74
N ASN A 23 -9.21 11.04 17.33
CA ASN A 23 -10.02 11.65 18.39
C ASN A 23 -9.28 11.76 19.73
N ASP A 24 -8.26 10.93 19.96
CA ASP A 24 -7.41 11.03 21.15
C ASP A 24 -6.50 12.27 21.09
N PHE A 25 -6.08 12.70 19.89
CA PHE A 25 -5.33 13.96 19.73
C PHE A 25 -6.20 15.17 20.08
N CYS A 26 -7.43 15.21 19.58
CA CYS A 26 -8.36 16.33 19.80
C CYS A 26 -8.74 16.53 21.27
N ARG A 27 -8.58 15.51 22.11
CA ARG A 27 -8.95 15.51 23.54
C ARG A 27 -7.74 15.55 24.47
N SER A 28 -6.52 15.63 23.93
CA SER A 28 -5.32 15.57 24.74
C SER A 28 -4.96 16.94 25.31
N ASP A 29 -4.84 17.01 26.64
CA ASP A 29 -4.33 18.20 27.34
C ASP A 29 -2.84 18.47 27.07
N LEU A 30 -2.14 17.52 26.42
CA LEU A 30 -0.73 17.68 26.01
C LEU A 30 -0.58 18.53 24.75
N LEU A 31 -1.66 18.73 24.00
CA LEU A 31 -1.66 19.47 22.75
C LEU A 31 -2.43 20.78 22.94
N ASN A 32 -1.74 21.90 22.78
CA ASN A 32 -2.41 23.19 22.73
C ASN A 32 -2.83 23.48 21.30
N LEU A 33 -4.15 23.60 21.09
CA LEU A 33 -4.69 24.04 19.81
C LEU A 33 -4.27 25.50 19.61
N LYS A 34 -3.32 25.74 18.70
CA LYS A 34 -2.99 27.08 18.26
C LYS A 34 -3.82 27.39 17.03
N GLU A 35 -4.80 28.27 17.20
CA GLU A 35 -5.55 28.84 16.09
C GLU A 35 -4.61 29.72 15.24
N ASN A 36 -4.81 29.71 13.92
CA ASN A 36 -4.08 30.55 12.96
C ASN A 36 -2.57 30.30 12.87
N LEU A 37 -2.11 29.06 13.08
CA LEU A 37 -0.78 28.64 12.64
C LEU A 37 -0.75 28.57 11.12
N ILE A 38 -0.40 29.69 10.48
CA ILE A 38 -0.05 29.73 9.05
C ILE A 38 1.47 29.60 8.98
N VAL A 39 1.93 28.40 8.63
CA VAL A 39 3.34 28.18 8.27
C VAL A 39 3.42 28.30 6.75
N ALA A 40 4.38 29.08 6.26
CA ALA A 40 4.63 29.15 4.83
C ALA A 40 5.13 27.77 4.38
N MET A 41 4.36 27.14 3.51
CA MET A 41 4.71 25.88 2.89
C MET A 41 5.88 26.14 1.93
N ASP A 42 6.93 25.32 2.00
CA ASP A 42 8.02 25.42 1.03
C ASP A 42 7.64 24.79 -0.32
N ASP A 43 8.52 24.95 -1.32
CA ASP A 43 8.25 24.47 -2.68
C ASP A 43 8.11 22.93 -2.74
N ASP A 44 8.86 22.20 -1.90
CA ASP A 44 8.83 20.74 -1.83
C ASP A 44 7.53 20.24 -1.17
N GLU A 45 7.11 20.90 -0.09
CA GLU A 45 5.85 20.65 0.60
C GLU A 45 4.65 20.98 -0.29
N TYR A 46 4.70 22.08 -1.04
CA TYR A 46 3.66 22.46 -2.00
C TYR A 46 3.57 21.45 -3.15
N ALA A 47 4.72 21.04 -3.69
CA ALA A 47 4.78 20.01 -4.72
C ALA A 47 4.22 18.67 -4.23
N TYR A 48 4.52 18.28 -2.98
CA TYR A 48 3.94 17.08 -2.37
C TYR A 48 2.43 17.22 -2.15
N ALA A 49 1.96 18.33 -1.58
CA ALA A 49 0.55 18.56 -1.29
C ALA A 49 -0.34 18.65 -2.53
N THR A 50 0.24 19.04 -3.67
CA THR A 50 -0.45 19.12 -4.97
C THR A 50 -0.24 17.88 -5.83
N SER A 51 0.58 16.92 -5.38
CA SER A 51 0.78 15.67 -6.09
C SER A 51 -0.48 14.78 -6.05
N PRO A 52 -0.72 13.94 -7.08
CA PRO A 52 -1.85 13.02 -7.07
C PRO A 52 -1.80 12.04 -5.88
N ASP A 53 -2.90 11.95 -5.12
CA ASP A 53 -3.05 10.94 -4.07
C ASP A 53 -3.63 9.65 -4.67
N TYR A 54 -2.73 8.80 -5.15
CA TYR A 54 -3.11 7.52 -5.75
C TYR A 54 -3.78 6.55 -4.76
N ASN A 55 -3.62 6.74 -3.44
CA ASN A 55 -4.36 5.95 -2.45
C ASN A 55 -5.83 6.37 -2.42
N LEU A 56 -6.08 7.69 -2.46
CA LEU A 56 -7.43 8.22 -2.57
C LEU A 56 -8.09 7.80 -3.89
N ASP A 57 -7.37 7.89 -5.01
CA ASP A 57 -7.87 7.44 -6.31
C ASP A 57 -8.23 5.95 -6.29
N LEU A 58 -7.36 5.09 -5.75
CA LEU A 58 -7.63 3.65 -5.59
C LEU A 58 -8.86 3.42 -4.70
N GLN A 59 -9.01 4.19 -3.63
CA GLN A 59 -10.14 4.08 -2.71
C GLN A 59 -11.45 4.44 -3.41
N ILE A 60 -11.49 5.56 -4.14
CA ILE A 60 -12.64 6.02 -4.93
C ILE A 60 -13.04 4.94 -5.93
N GLU A 61 -12.10 4.50 -6.77
CA GLU A 61 -12.31 3.47 -7.78
C GLU A 61 -12.85 2.18 -7.15
N THR A 62 -12.28 1.77 -6.01
CA THR A 62 -12.75 0.59 -5.26
C THR A 62 -14.20 0.73 -4.83
N PHE A 63 -14.60 1.88 -4.28
CA PHE A 63 -15.97 2.10 -3.84
C PHE A 63 -16.97 2.16 -4.99
N GLU A 64 -16.58 2.78 -6.11
CA GLU A 64 -17.43 2.93 -7.29
C GLU A 64 -17.76 1.56 -7.89
N TRP A 65 -16.76 0.73 -8.21
CA TRP A 65 -17.02 -0.58 -8.81
C TRP A 65 -17.72 -1.53 -7.83
N LEU A 66 -17.42 -1.45 -6.52
CA LEU A 66 -18.15 -2.21 -5.50
C LEU A 66 -19.61 -1.77 -5.37
N SER A 67 -19.93 -0.51 -5.68
CA SER A 67 -21.32 -0.04 -5.72
C SER A 67 -22.10 -0.70 -6.84
N GLU A 68 -21.51 -0.80 -8.02
CA GLU A 68 -22.12 -1.52 -9.15
C GLU A 68 -22.25 -3.03 -8.85
N ALA A 69 -21.23 -3.63 -8.25
CA ALA A 69 -21.24 -5.02 -7.80
C ALA A 69 -22.41 -5.29 -6.82
N ARG A 70 -22.62 -4.39 -5.84
CA ARG A 70 -23.75 -4.43 -4.91
C ARG A 70 -25.09 -4.40 -5.62
N ASP A 71 -25.26 -3.53 -6.62
CA ASP A 71 -26.51 -3.44 -7.36
C ASP A 71 -26.81 -4.72 -8.15
N CYS A 72 -25.77 -5.42 -8.60
CA CYS A 72 -25.91 -6.72 -9.25
C CYS A 72 -26.34 -7.81 -8.29
N SER A 73 -25.76 -7.85 -7.08
CA SER A 73 -26.02 -8.90 -6.09
C SER A 73 -27.39 -8.79 -5.42
N LYS A 74 -28.04 -7.62 -5.46
CA LYS A 74 -29.39 -7.39 -4.91
C LYS A 74 -30.42 -8.40 -5.43
N LYS A 75 -30.33 -8.80 -6.71
CA LYS A 75 -31.24 -9.79 -7.31
C LYS A 75 -31.19 -11.17 -6.64
N ARG A 76 -30.06 -11.49 -5.99
CA ARG A 76 -29.82 -12.75 -5.27
C ARG A 76 -29.94 -12.58 -3.74
N ASN A 77 -30.41 -11.42 -3.27
CA ASN A 77 -30.50 -11.07 -1.85
C ASN A 77 -29.16 -11.20 -1.09
N ARG A 78 -28.04 -10.88 -1.76
CA ARG A 78 -26.69 -10.88 -1.17
C ARG A 78 -26.16 -9.46 -0.99
N ILE A 79 -25.50 -9.23 0.14
CA ILE A 79 -24.87 -7.96 0.49
C ILE A 79 -23.38 -8.06 0.19
N ILE A 80 -22.86 -7.11 -0.58
CA ILE A 80 -21.43 -6.98 -0.89
C ILE A 80 -20.93 -5.72 -0.17
N GLY A 81 -19.99 -5.85 0.77
CA GLY A 81 -19.34 -4.71 1.44
C GLY A 81 -17.87 -4.55 1.06
N SER A 82 -17.27 -5.59 0.49
CA SER A 82 -15.84 -5.69 0.23
C SER A 82 -15.54 -6.53 -1.01
N VAL A 83 -14.30 -6.46 -1.48
CA VAL A 83 -13.79 -7.35 -2.55
C VAL A 83 -13.90 -8.83 -2.14
N ASN A 84 -13.72 -9.14 -0.86
CA ASN A 84 -13.86 -10.51 -0.36
C ASN A 84 -15.31 -11.02 -0.50
N ASP A 85 -16.29 -10.15 -0.28
CA ASP A 85 -17.71 -10.51 -0.46
C ASP A 85 -18.04 -10.78 -1.94
N VAL A 86 -17.40 -10.06 -2.87
CA VAL A 86 -17.51 -10.33 -4.31
C VAL A 86 -16.96 -11.72 -4.64
N LEU A 87 -15.78 -12.06 -4.08
CA LEU A 87 -15.16 -13.35 -4.31
C LEU A 87 -16.04 -14.49 -3.77
N GLN A 88 -16.58 -14.34 -2.57
CA GLN A 88 -17.52 -15.31 -2.00
C GLN A 88 -18.83 -15.39 -2.80
N TYR A 89 -19.35 -14.25 -3.28
CA TYR A 89 -20.55 -14.21 -4.12
C TYR A 89 -20.35 -15.03 -5.39
N LEU A 90 -19.22 -14.88 -6.06
CA LEU A 90 -18.93 -15.60 -7.31
C LEU A 90 -18.65 -17.09 -7.09
N VAL A 91 -18.27 -17.51 -5.87
CA VAL A 91 -18.26 -18.94 -5.51
C VAL A 91 -19.68 -19.51 -5.53
N ASP A 92 -20.65 -18.76 -5.00
CA ASP A 92 -22.05 -19.19 -4.89
C ASP A 92 -22.82 -19.04 -6.22
N PHE A 93 -22.48 -18.03 -7.03
CA PHE A 93 -23.17 -17.66 -8.28
C PHE A 93 -22.17 -17.45 -9.44
N PRO A 94 -21.48 -18.51 -9.89
CA PRO A 94 -20.46 -18.41 -10.94
C PRO A 94 -21.00 -17.92 -12.29
N GLU A 95 -22.30 -18.07 -12.55
CA GLU A 95 -22.95 -17.58 -13.78
C GLU A 95 -22.89 -16.06 -13.94
N ASP A 96 -22.66 -15.31 -12.85
CA ASP A 96 -22.55 -13.86 -12.88
C ASP A 96 -21.10 -13.39 -13.15
N ASP A 97 -20.12 -14.29 -13.29
CA ASP A 97 -18.69 -14.00 -13.48
C ASP A 97 -18.43 -12.96 -14.58
N GLY A 98 -19.05 -13.14 -15.75
CA GLY A 98 -18.88 -12.22 -16.88
C GLY A 98 -19.27 -10.78 -16.53
N LYS A 99 -20.39 -10.60 -15.81
CA LYS A 99 -20.87 -9.28 -15.42
C LYS A 99 -19.94 -8.61 -14.42
N PHE A 100 -19.39 -9.36 -13.46
CA PHE A 100 -18.44 -8.83 -12.49
C PHE A 100 -17.08 -8.52 -13.13
N CYS A 101 -16.65 -9.31 -14.12
CA CYS A 101 -15.49 -8.99 -14.95
C CYS A 101 -15.69 -7.67 -15.69
N GLU A 102 -16.84 -7.46 -16.33
CA GLU A 102 -17.14 -6.20 -17.03
C GLU A 102 -17.10 -4.99 -16.09
N ILE A 103 -17.68 -5.11 -14.88
CA ILE A 103 -17.67 -4.03 -13.89
C ILE A 103 -16.24 -3.65 -13.51
N ILE A 104 -15.41 -4.63 -13.15
CA ILE A 104 -14.04 -4.34 -12.69
C ILE A 104 -13.11 -3.93 -13.84
N GLU A 105 -13.34 -4.39 -15.07
CA GLU A 105 -12.59 -3.98 -16.25
C GLU A 105 -12.84 -2.54 -16.68
N ARG A 106 -14.04 -1.99 -16.39
CA ARG A 106 -14.31 -0.56 -16.57
C ARG A 106 -13.63 0.31 -15.52
N SER A 107 -13.31 -0.26 -14.36
CA SER A 107 -12.58 0.42 -13.30
C SER A 107 -11.07 0.42 -13.55
N ARG A 108 -10.36 1.33 -12.89
CA ARG A 108 -8.89 1.34 -12.90
C ARG A 108 -8.28 0.44 -11.83
N TYR A 109 -9.08 -0.30 -11.05
CA TYR A 109 -8.67 -1.02 -9.84
C TYR A 109 -7.40 -1.86 -10.02
N TYR A 110 -7.33 -2.71 -11.04
CA TYR A 110 -6.14 -3.54 -11.28
C TYR A 110 -4.93 -2.76 -11.80
N GLY A 111 -5.15 -1.61 -12.43
CA GLY A 111 -4.10 -0.71 -12.94
C GLY A 111 -3.26 -0.06 -11.83
N PHE A 112 -3.75 0.01 -10.60
CA PHE A 112 -3.01 0.59 -9.48
C PHE A 112 -1.79 -0.24 -9.04
N SER A 113 -1.67 -1.49 -9.47
CA SER A 113 -0.51 -2.35 -9.14
C SER A 113 0.82 -1.80 -9.68
N GLY A 114 0.81 -1.04 -10.77
CA GLY A 114 2.03 -0.49 -11.40
C GLY A 114 2.48 0.87 -10.86
N ILE A 115 1.59 1.63 -10.23
CA ILE A 115 1.79 3.06 -9.96
C ILE A 115 2.97 3.34 -9.05
N ASP A 116 3.16 2.55 -7.98
CA ASP A 116 4.34 2.74 -7.10
C ASP A 116 5.65 2.49 -7.85
N ARG A 117 5.68 1.52 -8.79
CA ARG A 117 6.87 1.26 -9.60
C ARG A 117 7.15 2.38 -10.60
N GLU A 118 6.11 2.95 -11.19
CA GLU A 118 6.22 4.08 -12.12
C GLU A 118 6.73 5.34 -11.42
N ASN A 119 6.19 5.65 -10.23
CA ASN A 119 6.57 6.85 -9.47
C ASN A 119 7.86 6.70 -8.68
N ASN A 120 8.18 5.47 -8.23
CA ASN A 120 9.34 5.18 -7.39
C ASN A 120 10.22 4.07 -8.00
N PRO A 121 10.75 4.24 -9.22
CA PRO A 121 11.49 3.18 -9.91
C PRO A 121 12.74 2.74 -9.14
N HIS A 122 13.35 3.64 -8.38
CA HIS A 122 14.48 3.35 -7.50
C HIS A 122 14.20 2.26 -6.48
N ARG A 123 12.95 2.07 -6.04
CA ARG A 123 12.58 0.99 -5.10
C ARG A 123 12.67 -0.41 -5.73
N TYR A 124 12.70 -0.49 -7.05
CA TYR A 124 12.63 -1.73 -7.82
C TYR A 124 13.90 -2.03 -8.60
N ASP A 125 14.82 -1.07 -8.69
CA ASP A 125 16.11 -1.21 -9.38
C ASP A 125 17.26 -0.88 -8.43
N PHE A 126 18.19 -1.82 -8.30
CA PHE A 126 19.33 -1.68 -7.39
C PHE A 126 20.26 -0.51 -7.74
N LEU A 127 20.52 -0.28 -9.03
CA LEU A 127 21.41 0.79 -9.47
C LEU A 127 20.78 2.16 -9.18
N LEU A 128 19.48 2.32 -9.48
CA LEU A 128 18.74 3.54 -9.17
C LEU A 128 18.63 3.78 -7.65
N PHE A 129 18.45 2.71 -6.86
CA PHE A 129 18.48 2.83 -5.39
C PHE A 129 19.83 3.35 -4.91
N LYS A 130 20.94 2.82 -5.45
CA LYS A 130 22.31 3.24 -5.11
C LYS A 130 22.60 4.67 -5.55
N GLU A 131 22.18 5.05 -6.74
CA GLU A 131 22.29 6.42 -7.26
C GLU A 131 21.57 7.39 -6.33
N ARG A 132 20.32 7.09 -5.96
CA ARG A 132 19.56 7.90 -5.01
C ARG A 132 20.27 8.08 -3.66
N LEU A 133 20.84 7.01 -3.10
CA LEU A 133 21.62 7.10 -1.87
C LEU A 133 22.88 7.95 -2.02
N SER A 134 23.50 7.98 -3.19
CA SER A 134 24.75 8.73 -3.43
C SER A 134 24.58 10.25 -3.32
N HIS A 135 23.36 10.75 -3.48
CA HIS A 135 23.02 12.16 -3.32
C HIS A 135 22.71 12.55 -1.87
N MET A 136 22.80 11.62 -0.93
CA MET A 136 22.45 11.82 0.47
C MET A 136 23.68 11.70 1.36
N ASP A 137 23.73 12.50 2.43
CA ASP A 137 24.66 12.26 3.52
C ASP A 137 24.35 10.94 4.26
N ARG A 138 25.28 10.47 5.08
CA ARG A 138 25.17 9.17 5.76
C ARG A 138 24.00 9.07 6.75
N ALA A 139 23.60 10.16 7.41
CA ALA A 139 22.46 10.15 8.31
C ALA A 139 21.15 10.08 7.52
N SER A 140 21.05 10.84 6.44
CA SER A 140 19.94 10.83 5.50
C SER A 140 19.77 9.47 4.81
N GLN A 141 20.86 8.81 4.40
CA GLN A 141 20.83 7.44 3.87
C GLN A 141 20.21 6.44 4.86
N LYS A 142 20.65 6.47 6.13
CA LYS A 142 20.11 5.59 7.18
C LYS A 142 18.61 5.80 7.38
N LYS A 143 18.17 7.07 7.45
CA LYS A 143 16.76 7.42 7.60
C LYS A 143 15.94 6.94 6.41
N PHE A 144 16.44 7.14 5.19
CA PHE A 144 15.78 6.68 3.97
C PHE A 144 15.63 5.15 3.95
N ILE A 145 16.70 4.40 4.19
CA ILE A 145 16.66 2.92 4.23
C ILE A 145 15.70 2.43 5.33
N MET A 146 15.69 3.08 6.50
CA MET A 146 14.75 2.75 7.57
C MET A 146 13.30 2.91 7.12
N ILE A 147 12.95 4.04 6.50
CA ILE A 147 11.60 4.30 5.98
C ILE A 147 11.20 3.24 4.94
N GLU A 148 12.10 2.90 4.03
CA GLU A 148 11.85 1.88 3.00
C GLU A 148 11.68 0.46 3.57
N THR A 149 12.18 0.21 4.78
CA THR A 149 12.11 -1.11 5.43
C THR A 149 10.91 -1.24 6.38
N ILE A 150 10.41 -0.15 6.95
CA ILE A 150 9.30 -0.15 7.90
C ILE A 150 8.05 -0.79 7.25
N GLY A 151 7.45 -1.75 7.94
CA GLY A 151 6.23 -2.42 7.49
C GLY A 151 6.38 -3.37 6.29
N LEU A 152 7.55 -3.41 5.63
CA LEU A 152 7.74 -4.21 4.41
C LEU A 152 7.59 -5.72 4.66
N GLY A 153 8.02 -6.22 5.83
CA GLY A 153 7.86 -7.63 6.20
C GLY A 153 6.38 -8.03 6.41
N GLU A 154 5.61 -7.15 7.06
CA GLU A 154 4.17 -7.34 7.25
C GLU A 154 3.44 -7.27 5.90
N GLU A 155 3.79 -6.28 5.06
CA GLU A 155 3.28 -6.16 3.70
C GLU A 155 3.50 -7.45 2.90
N ILE A 156 4.74 -7.96 2.85
CA ILE A 156 5.07 -9.20 2.15
C ILE A 156 4.21 -10.36 2.63
N THR A 157 4.03 -10.49 3.94
CA THR A 157 3.22 -11.56 4.54
C THR A 157 1.75 -11.46 4.10
N ILE A 158 1.18 -10.25 4.15
CA ILE A 158 -0.20 -10.00 3.70
C ILE A 158 -0.34 -10.29 2.19
N ARG A 159 0.58 -9.79 1.36
CA ARG A 159 0.55 -10.02 -0.09
C ARG A 159 0.72 -11.48 -0.45
N GLN A 160 1.59 -12.21 0.26
CA GLN A 160 1.76 -13.65 0.08
C GLN A 160 0.48 -14.40 0.38
N ASN A 161 -0.18 -14.11 1.52
CA ASN A 161 -1.43 -14.75 1.89
C ASN A 161 -2.54 -14.50 0.86
N ASN A 162 -2.67 -13.25 0.39
CA ASN A 162 -3.64 -12.89 -0.65
C ASN A 162 -3.36 -13.62 -1.97
N TYR A 163 -2.08 -13.70 -2.37
CA TYR A 163 -1.68 -14.41 -3.58
C TYR A 163 -1.98 -15.92 -3.48
N LEU A 164 -1.59 -16.56 -2.37
CA LEU A 164 -1.86 -17.99 -2.16
C LEU A 164 -3.36 -18.31 -2.13
N TRP A 165 -4.16 -17.42 -1.55
CA TRP A 165 -5.62 -17.57 -1.57
C TRP A 165 -6.19 -17.45 -2.99
N ALA A 166 -5.73 -16.47 -3.77
CA ALA A 166 -6.15 -16.33 -5.16
C ALA A 166 -5.73 -17.52 -6.04
N VAL A 167 -4.55 -18.12 -5.79
CA VAL A 167 -4.12 -19.38 -6.43
C VAL A 167 -5.11 -20.50 -6.15
N ARG A 168 -5.53 -20.68 -4.89
CA ARG A 168 -6.51 -21.71 -4.51
C ARG A 168 -7.84 -21.51 -5.23
N LEU A 169 -8.38 -20.29 -5.19
CA LEU A 169 -9.64 -19.95 -5.86
C LEU A 169 -9.57 -20.24 -7.37
N MET A 170 -8.49 -19.84 -8.04
CA MET A 170 -8.31 -20.06 -9.47
C MET A 170 -8.13 -21.55 -9.82
N ALA A 171 -7.49 -22.33 -8.96
CA ALA A 171 -7.30 -23.77 -9.17
C ALA A 171 -8.60 -24.56 -8.98
N GLU A 172 -9.43 -24.18 -8.00
CA GLU A 172 -10.67 -24.89 -7.63
C GLU A 172 -11.87 -24.52 -8.52
N ARG A 173 -11.83 -23.36 -9.18
CA ARG A 173 -12.95 -22.79 -9.92
C ARG A 173 -12.47 -22.13 -11.21
N LYS A 174 -13.11 -22.48 -12.33
CA LYS A 174 -12.84 -21.88 -13.65
C LYS A 174 -13.59 -20.55 -13.83
N ILE A 175 -13.38 -19.62 -12.91
CA ILE A 175 -14.01 -18.29 -12.87
C ILE A 175 -12.99 -17.24 -13.34
N SER A 176 -13.38 -16.41 -14.30
CA SER A 176 -12.51 -15.43 -14.95
C SER A 176 -12.08 -14.33 -13.97
N PHE A 177 -12.99 -13.88 -13.11
CA PHE A 177 -12.70 -12.91 -12.06
C PHE A 177 -11.58 -13.41 -11.13
N PHE A 178 -11.57 -14.70 -10.79
CA PHE A 178 -10.54 -15.28 -9.91
C PHE A 178 -9.17 -15.29 -10.58
N ARG A 179 -9.11 -15.51 -11.90
CA ARG A 179 -7.86 -15.37 -12.67
C ARG A 179 -7.33 -13.94 -12.62
N LYS A 180 -8.19 -12.94 -12.84
CA LYS A 180 -7.79 -11.53 -12.77
C LYS A 180 -7.31 -11.14 -11.38
N ASN A 181 -8.03 -11.56 -10.35
CA ASN A 181 -7.63 -11.34 -8.96
C ASN A 181 -6.31 -12.04 -8.61
N HIS A 182 -6.07 -13.24 -9.14
CA HIS A 182 -4.79 -13.94 -9.03
C HIS A 182 -3.65 -13.12 -9.66
N ASP A 183 -3.83 -12.65 -10.88
CA ASP A 183 -2.78 -11.91 -11.60
C ASP A 183 -2.45 -10.60 -10.86
N PHE A 184 -3.47 -9.89 -10.38
CA PHE A 184 -3.28 -8.71 -9.54
C PHE A 184 -2.56 -9.01 -8.22
N ALA A 185 -2.99 -10.03 -7.48
CA ALA A 185 -2.36 -10.41 -6.21
C ALA A 185 -0.91 -10.85 -6.40
N LYS A 186 -0.62 -11.52 -7.53
CA LYS A 186 0.74 -11.91 -7.92
C LYS A 186 1.62 -10.68 -8.14
N GLU A 187 1.17 -9.70 -8.91
CA GLU A 187 1.94 -8.48 -9.18
C GLU A 187 2.24 -7.71 -7.88
N LEU A 188 1.25 -7.56 -7.00
CA LEU A 188 1.47 -6.90 -5.70
C LEU A 188 2.50 -7.65 -4.82
N TYR A 189 2.47 -8.99 -4.84
CA TYR A 189 3.46 -9.81 -4.12
C TYR A 189 4.86 -9.68 -4.74
N ILE A 190 4.96 -9.71 -6.07
CA ILE A 190 6.23 -9.48 -6.77
C ILE A 190 6.77 -8.08 -6.43
N ASN A 191 5.94 -7.06 -6.41
CA ASN A 191 6.37 -5.71 -6.06
C ASN A 191 6.99 -5.63 -4.66
N ALA A 192 6.29 -6.15 -3.65
CA ALA A 192 6.78 -6.13 -2.27
C ALA A 192 8.08 -6.93 -2.12
N THR A 193 8.19 -8.09 -2.77
CA THR A 193 9.40 -8.93 -2.69
C THR A 193 10.58 -8.33 -3.45
N THR A 194 10.38 -7.73 -4.61
CA THR A 194 11.42 -7.01 -5.36
C THR A 194 11.97 -5.84 -4.54
N ARG A 195 11.11 -5.04 -3.90
CA ARG A 195 11.53 -3.97 -2.99
C ARG A 195 12.44 -4.49 -1.88
N ALA A 196 12.06 -5.58 -1.24
CA ALA A 196 12.89 -6.21 -0.20
C ALA A 196 14.22 -6.75 -0.76
N GLN A 197 14.23 -7.28 -1.98
CA GLN A 197 15.47 -7.75 -2.61
C GLN A 197 16.45 -6.60 -2.87
N VAL A 198 15.97 -5.46 -3.36
CA VAL A 198 16.79 -4.26 -3.59
C VAL A 198 17.45 -3.77 -2.30
N ILE A 199 16.66 -3.62 -1.22
CA ILE A 199 17.16 -3.20 0.10
C ILE A 199 18.20 -4.19 0.63
N ASN A 200 17.91 -5.49 0.56
CA ASN A 200 18.82 -6.55 0.99
C ASN A 200 20.13 -6.57 0.19
N LEU A 201 20.07 -6.32 -1.13
CA LEU A 201 21.24 -6.24 -1.98
C LEU A 201 22.11 -5.03 -1.61
N CYS A 202 21.49 -3.89 -1.29
CA CYS A 202 22.20 -2.72 -0.77
C CYS A 202 22.94 -3.02 0.53
N ALA A 203 22.29 -3.66 1.50
CA ALA A 203 22.91 -4.03 2.76
C ALA A 203 24.09 -5.02 2.57
N LYS A 204 23.94 -6.01 1.67
CA LYS A 204 25.02 -6.95 1.33
C LYS A 204 26.20 -6.24 0.66
N TYR A 205 25.92 -5.33 -0.27
CA TYR A 205 26.94 -4.56 -0.97
C TYR A 205 27.76 -3.69 -0.01
N GLU A 206 27.11 -2.99 0.92
CA GLU A 206 27.80 -2.19 1.94
C GLU A 206 28.70 -3.06 2.84
N LYS A 207 28.19 -4.22 3.28
CA LYS A 207 28.98 -5.18 4.06
C LYS A 207 30.18 -5.70 3.27
N PHE A 208 30.04 -5.90 1.97
CA PHE A 208 31.14 -6.32 1.09
C PHE A 208 32.20 -5.23 0.96
N LEU A 209 31.81 -3.98 0.70
CA LEU A 209 32.75 -2.85 0.62
C LEU A 209 33.53 -2.65 1.92
N LEU A 210 32.87 -2.76 3.08
CA LEU A 210 33.53 -2.66 4.38
C LEU A 210 34.61 -3.74 4.58
N LYS A 211 34.41 -4.94 4.03
CA LYS A 211 35.41 -6.01 4.08
C LYS A 211 36.61 -5.78 3.16
N LEU A 212 36.43 -5.06 2.05
CA LEU A 212 37.53 -4.72 1.13
C LEU A 212 38.43 -3.61 1.66
N LEU A 213 37.93 -2.83 2.62
CA LEU A 213 38.63 -1.71 3.26
C LEU A 213 39.36 -2.12 4.56
N GLN A 214 39.28 -3.41 4.94
CA GLN A 214 39.97 -4.02 6.09
C GLN A 214 41.15 -4.85 5.59
#